data_AF-A0A4V6PPN8-F1
#
_entry.id   AF-A0A4V6PPN8-F1
#
_cell.length_a   1.000
_cell.length_b   1.000
_cell.length_c   1.000
_cell.angle_alpha   90.00
_cell.angle_beta   90.00
_cell.angle_gamma   90.00
#
_symmetry.space_group_name_H-M   'P 1'
#
loop_
_entity.id
_entity.type
_entity.pdbx_description
1 polymer ?
#
loop_
_entity_poly.entity_id
_entity_poly.type
_entity_poly.pdbx_seq_one_letter_code
_entity_poly.pdbx_strand_id
1 'polypeptide(L)'
;MFKNILLAVVSLINLIFIFLIQGHQSVNHIDIHIIVAALAVILSVLFLIVRTTRLNFTLAIITLLIAAVHISLIVMHIYNYVYA
;
A
#
# COMPACT_ATOMS: atom_id res chain seq x y z
N MET A 1 -12.35 20.91 3.61
CA MET A 1 -13.05 19.61 3.71
C MET A 1 -12.78 18.70 2.50
N PHE A 2 -12.83 19.21 1.26
CA PHE A 2 -12.63 18.41 0.04
C PHE A 2 -11.31 17.62 -0.04
N LYS A 3 -10.17 18.21 0.39
CA LYS A 3 -8.86 17.54 0.43
C LYS A 3 -8.82 16.29 1.33
N ASN A 4 -9.53 16.31 2.46
CA ASN A 4 -9.58 15.16 3.38
C ASN A 4 -10.49 14.05 2.85
N ILE A 5 -11.58 14.41 2.15
CA ILE A 5 -12.48 13.45 1.49
C ILE A 5 -11.73 12.76 0.35
N LEU A 6 -10.98 13.51 -0.46
CA LEU A 6 -10.17 12.95 -1.55
C LEU A 6 -9.14 11.96 -1.00
N LEU A 7 -8.39 12.35 0.03
CA LEU A 7 -7.42 11.48 0.69
C LEU A 7 -8.04 10.23 1.31
N ALA A 8 -9.21 10.33 1.93
CA ALA A 8 -9.94 9.19 2.45
C ALA A 8 -10.41 8.24 1.33
N VAL A 9 -10.94 8.77 0.22
CA VAL A 9 -11.34 8.00 -0.95
C VAL A 9 -10.14 7.27 -1.56
N VAL A 10 -8.99 7.94 -1.67
CA VAL A 10 -7.76 7.31 -2.19
C VAL A 10 -7.24 6.22 -1.23
N SER A 11 -7.35 6.42 0.08
CA SER A 11 -7.05 5.37 1.07
C SER A 11 -7.95 4.15 0.91
N LEU A 12 -9.24 4.38 0.66
CA LEU A 12 -10.26 3.35 0.51
C LEU A 12 -10.04 2.56 -0.78
N ILE A 13 -9.69 3.24 -1.88
CA ILE A 13 -9.27 2.61 -3.13
C ILE A 13 -8.04 1.73 -2.87
N ASN A 14 -7.04 2.23 -2.14
CA ASN A 14 -5.84 1.46 -1.84
C ASN A 14 -6.14 0.23 -0.96
N LEU A 15 -7.08 0.34 -0.02
CA LEU A 15 -7.56 -0.79 0.79
C LEU A 15 -8.31 -1.83 -0.06
N ILE A 16 -9.15 -1.37 -0.99
CA ILE A 16 -9.88 -2.25 -1.94
C ILE A 16 -8.91 -3.04 -2.81
N PHE A 17 -7.80 -2.43 -3.25
CA PHE A 17 -6.73 -3.14 -3.95
C PHE A 17 -6.18 -4.32 -3.14
N ILE A 18 -5.93 -4.15 -1.84
CA ILE A 18 -5.45 -5.23 -0.96
C ILE A 18 -6.41 -6.42 -0.96
N PHE A 19 -7.71 -6.16 -0.81
CA PHE A 19 -8.73 -7.21 -0.74
C PHE A 19 -8.96 -7.90 -2.09
N LEU A 20 -8.93 -7.15 -3.20
CA LEU A 20 -9.02 -7.73 -4.55
C LEU A 20 -7.81 -8.62 -4.88
N ILE A 21 -6.63 -8.26 -4.39
CA ILE A 21 -5.37 -8.98 -4.69
C ILE A 21 -5.25 -10.25 -3.85
N GLN A 22 -5.78 -10.30 -2.62
CA GLN A 22 -5.82 -11.52 -1.81
C GLN A 22 -6.75 -12.60 -2.39
N GLY A 23 -7.65 -12.24 -3.32
CA GLY A 23 -8.68 -13.11 -3.85
C GLY A 23 -8.14 -14.41 -4.41
N HIS A 24 -7.36 -14.40 -5.49
CA HIS A 24 -6.92 -15.63 -6.14
C HIS A 24 -5.61 -15.34 -6.89
N GLN A 25 -4.51 -16.04 -6.54
CA GLN A 25 -3.20 -16.06 -7.24
C GLN A 25 -2.16 -14.97 -6.91
N SER A 26 -2.27 -14.24 -5.80
CA SER A 26 -1.39 -13.08 -5.50
C SER A 26 0.11 -13.38 -5.48
N VAL A 27 0.55 -14.60 -5.14
CA VAL A 27 1.99 -14.92 -5.04
C VAL A 27 2.69 -14.90 -6.41
N ASN A 28 1.96 -15.09 -7.52
CA ASN A 28 2.56 -15.16 -8.86
C ASN A 28 2.70 -13.81 -9.57
N HIS A 29 2.09 -12.75 -9.05
CA HIS A 29 2.09 -11.42 -9.67
C HIS A 29 2.95 -10.44 -8.88
N ILE A 30 4.27 -10.62 -8.95
CA ILE A 30 5.26 -9.74 -8.30
C ILE A 30 5.15 -8.28 -8.77
N ASP A 31 4.77 -8.08 -10.04
CA ASP A 31 4.49 -6.81 -10.68
C ASP A 31 3.41 -6.01 -9.94
N ILE A 32 2.33 -6.68 -9.53
CA ILE A 32 1.23 -6.05 -8.80
C ILE A 32 1.70 -5.63 -7.40
N HIS A 33 2.47 -6.49 -6.71
CA HIS A 33 2.99 -6.13 -5.38
C HIS A 33 3.90 -4.91 -5.42
N ILE A 34 4.73 -4.77 -6.45
CA ILE A 34 5.62 -3.62 -6.65
C ILE A 34 4.79 -2.34 -6.84
N ILE A 35 3.78 -2.38 -7.70
CA ILE A 35 2.91 -1.23 -7.99
C ILE A 35 2.17 -0.79 -6.73
N VAL A 36 1.60 -1.74 -5.98
CA VAL A 36 0.86 -1.43 -4.75
C VAL A 36 1.78 -0.93 -3.64
N ALA A 37 2.97 -1.51 -3.48
CA ALA A 37 3.96 -1.02 -2.53
C ALA A 37 4.35 0.44 -2.82
N ALA A 38 4.67 0.75 -4.09
CA ALA A 38 5.02 2.11 -4.51
C ALA A 38 3.86 3.10 -4.27
N LEU A 39 2.63 2.72 -4.65
CA LEU A 39 1.45 3.54 -4.43
C LEU A 39 1.20 3.80 -2.94
N ALA A 40 1.32 2.78 -2.10
CA ALA A 40 1.15 2.90 -0.66
C ALA A 40 2.18 3.84 -0.02
N VAL A 41 3.43 3.82 -0.46
CA VAL A 41 4.47 4.78 -0.03
C VAL A 41 4.13 6.20 -0.46
N ILE A 42 3.74 6.40 -1.73
CA ILE A 42 3.36 7.71 -2.26
C ILE A 42 2.19 8.29 -1.44
N LEU A 43 1.19 7.46 -1.13
CA LEU A 43 0.05 7.89 -0.33
C LEU A 43 0.45 8.25 1.10
N SER A 44 1.30 7.47 1.74
CA SER A 44 1.83 7.81 3.07
C SER A 44 2.49 9.20 3.06
N VAL A 45 3.32 9.48 2.05
CA VAL A 45 3.97 10.78 1.90
C VAL A 45 2.93 11.90 1.69
N LEU A 46 1.92 11.68 0.85
CA LEU A 46 0.86 12.65 0.63
C LEU A 46 0.03 12.93 1.89
N PHE A 47 -0.26 11.92 2.71
CA PHE A 47 -0.93 12.11 4.00
C PHE A 47 -0.11 12.97 4.96
N LEU A 48 1.22 12.79 4.98
CA LEU A 48 2.12 13.58 5.82
C LEU A 48 2.23 15.04 5.35
N ILE A 49 2.18 15.31 4.04
CA ILE A 49 2.36 16.66 3.47
C ILE A 49 1.09 17.52 3.55
N VAL A 50 -0.10 16.95 3.34
CA VAL A 50 -1.33 17.76 3.12
C VAL A 50 -1.79 18.52 4.37
N ARG A 51 -1.63 17.94 5.58
CA ARG A 51 -1.80 18.59 6.90
C ARG A 51 -1.50 17.57 8.00
N THR A 52 -0.60 17.86 8.94
CA THR A 52 -0.27 16.97 10.07
C THR A 52 -1.36 16.98 11.14
N THR A 53 -2.48 16.32 10.85
CA THR A 53 -3.50 15.99 11.84
C THR A 53 -3.27 14.57 12.37
N ARG A 54 -3.73 14.25 13.58
CA ARG A 54 -3.61 12.89 14.14
C ARG A 54 -4.19 11.83 13.18
N LEU A 55 -5.31 12.13 12.51
CA LEU A 55 -5.94 11.24 11.55
C LEU A 55 -5.06 10.99 10.31
N ASN A 56 -4.49 12.03 9.73
CA ASN A 56 -3.60 11.88 8.57
C ASN A 56 -2.31 11.14 8.94
N PHE A 57 -1.78 11.37 10.14
CA PHE A 57 -0.64 10.64 10.65
C PHE A 57 -0.95 9.15 10.82
N THR A 58 -2.12 8.79 11.38
CA THR A 58 -2.57 7.41 11.47
C THR A 58 -2.73 6.76 10.09
N LEU A 59 -3.34 7.47 9.12
CA LEU A 59 -3.48 6.96 7.75
C LEU A 59 -2.13 6.78 7.04
N ALA A 60 -1.18 7.68 7.27
CA ALA A 60 0.19 7.54 6.78
C ALA A 60 0.83 6.26 7.34
N ILE A 61 0.73 6.03 8.66
CA ILE A 61 1.26 4.80 9.27
C ILE A 61 0.61 3.55 8.68
N ILE A 62 -0.72 3.54 8.55
CA ILE A 62 -1.45 2.39 7.98
C ILE A 62 -0.98 2.09 6.55
N THR A 63 -0.86 3.13 5.71
CA THR A 63 -0.37 2.95 4.33
C THR A 63 1.09 2.51 4.28
N LEU A 64 1.93 2.97 5.21
CA LEU A 64 3.31 2.51 5.32
C LEU A 64 3.41 1.03 5.74
N LEU A 65 2.54 0.58 6.65
CA LEU A 65 2.44 -0.84 7.04
C LEU A 65 2.00 -1.71 5.86
N ILE A 66 1.03 -1.23 5.06
CA ILE A 66 0.60 -1.91 3.83
C ILE A 66 1.78 -2.06 2.85
N ALA A 67 2.56 -1.00 2.66
CA ALA A 67 3.75 -1.06 1.80
C ALA A 67 4.76 -2.09 2.31
N ALA A 68 5.02 -2.13 3.62
CA ALA A 68 5.93 -3.09 4.23
C ALA A 68 5.50 -4.55 3.99
N VAL A 69 4.19 -4.84 4.08
CA VAL A 69 3.66 -6.17 3.77
C VAL A 69 3.93 -6.54 2.31
N HIS A 70 3.65 -5.65 1.36
CA HIS A 70 3.90 -5.93 -0.06
C HIS A 70 5.40 -6.10 -0.36
N ILE A 71 6.25 -5.29 0.25
CA ILE A 71 7.72 -5.45 0.15
C ILE A 71 8.15 -6.83 0.67
N SER A 72 7.58 -7.29 1.79
CA SER A 72 7.91 -8.63 2.33
C SER A 72 7.52 -9.76 1.37
N LEU A 73 6.38 -9.65 0.69
CA LEU A 73 5.93 -10.61 -0.31
C LEU A 73 6.81 -10.60 -1.56
N ILE A 74 7.25 -9.42 -2.00
CA ILE A 74 8.22 -9.27 -3.10
C ILE A 74 9.53 -9.97 -2.74
N VAL A 75 10.07 -9.72 -1.55
CA VAL A 75 11.32 -10.35 -1.09
C VAL A 75 11.16 -11.87 -1.01
N MET A 76 10.04 -12.36 -0.48
CA MET A 76 9.76 -13.80 -0.42
C MET A 76 9.67 -14.43 -1.81
N HIS A 77 9.01 -13.76 -2.77
CA HIS A 77 8.91 -14.24 -4.14
C HIS A 77 10.29 -14.28 -4.82
N ILE A 78 11.10 -13.23 -4.68
CA ILE A 78 12.47 -13.19 -5.22
C ILE A 78 13.33 -14.29 -4.61
N TYR A 79 13.25 -14.47 -3.28
CA TYR A 79 14.00 -15.52 -2.59
C TYR A 79 13.65 -16.91 -3.14
N ASN A 80 12.35 -17.20 -3.27
CA ASN A 80 11.90 -18.47 -3.85
C ASN A 80 12.32 -18.61 -5.32
N TYR A 81 12.24 -17.54 -6.12
CA TYR A 81 12.67 -17.59 -7.53
C TYR A 81 14.17 -17.87 -7.71
N VAL A 82 15.02 -17.34 -6.82
CA VAL A 82 16.47 -17.47 -6.91
C VAL A 82 16.99 -18.77 -6.28
N TYR A 83 16.38 -19.21 -5.19
CA TYR A 83 16.93 -20.28 -4.33
C TYR A 83 16.08 -21.56 -4.26
N ALA A 84 14.86 -21.58 -4.81
CA ALA A 84 14.02 -22.78 -4.89
C ALA A 84 13.95 -23.31 -6.33
#